data_AF-A0A1G3KFC7-F1
#
_entry.id   AF-A0A1G3KFC7-F1
#
_cell.length_a   1.000
_cell.length_b   1.000
_cell.length_c   1.000
_cell.angle_alpha   90.00
_cell.angle_beta   90.00
_cell.angle_gamma   90.00
#
_symmetry.space_group_name_H-M   'P 1'
#
loop_
_entity.id
_entity.type
_entity.pdbx_description
1 polymer ?
#
loop_
_entity_poly.entity_id
_entity_poly.type
_entity_poly.pdbx_seq_one_letter_code
_entity_poly.pdbx_strand_id
1 'polypeptide(L)' 'MFNPFQHACANAYSEGDFAHVQDIEQVRAMHDTLFTFLMIELSPDEDCDTREDALRRLAMAIGNIQDVVARIEKMQTA' A
#
# COMPACT_ATOMS: atom_id res chain seq x y z
N MET A 1 -10.32 1.35 12.94
CA MET A 1 -10.79 0.06 12.40
C MET A 1 -10.68 0.13 10.89
N PHE A 2 -10.19 -0.94 10.27
CA PHE A 2 -9.98 -0.96 8.82
C PHE A 2 -11.27 -1.03 8.01
N ASN A 3 -11.23 -0.41 6.84
CA ASN A 3 -12.26 -0.61 5.82
C ASN A 3 -12.01 -1.95 5.08
N PRO A 4 -12.96 -2.40 4.23
CA PRO A 4 -12.82 -3.66 3.50
C PRO A 4 -11.58 -3.74 2.59
N PHE A 5 -11.11 -2.61 2.04
CA PHE A 5 -9.93 -2.58 1.16
C PHE A 5 -8.62 -2.76 1.95
N GLN A 6 -8.51 -2.11 3.10
CA GLN A 6 -7.41 -2.29 4.05
C GLN A 6 -7.38 -3.73 4.57
N HIS A 7 -8.54 -4.34 4.87
CA HIS A 7 -8.60 -5.76 5.19
C HIS A 7 -8.13 -6.65 4.02
N ALA A 8 -8.58 -6.38 2.79
CA ALA A 8 -8.13 -7.12 1.62
C ALA A 8 -6.61 -7.00 1.41
N CYS A 9 -6.04 -5.81 1.61
CA CYS A 9 -4.60 -5.57 1.55
C CYS A 9 -3.84 -6.39 2.60
N ALA A 10 -4.25 -6.33 3.88
CA ALA A 10 -3.60 -7.07 4.96
C ALA A 10 -3.65 -8.60 4.78
N ASN A 11 -4.72 -9.13 4.17
CA ASN A 11 -4.85 -10.55 3.88
C ASN A 11 -4.04 -11.00 2.65
N ALA A 12 -3.68 -10.09 1.74
CA ALA A 12 -2.98 -10.43 0.50
C ALA A 12 -1.47 -10.11 0.55
N TYR A 13 -1.09 -9.03 1.24
CA TYR A 13 0.30 -8.57 1.30
C TYR A 13 1.17 -9.55 2.09
N SER A 14 2.36 -9.86 1.56
CA SER A 14 3.30 -10.85 2.13
C SER A 14 2.61 -12.16 2.50
N GLU A 15 1.81 -12.71 1.57
CA GLU A 15 1.08 -13.97 1.75
C GLU A 15 0.15 -13.99 2.98
N GLY A 16 -0.28 -12.81 3.45
CA GLY A 16 -1.18 -12.65 4.59
C GLY A 16 -0.49 -12.56 5.95
N ASP A 17 0.83 -12.35 6.00
CA ASP A 17 1.58 -12.18 7.26
C ASP A 17 0.97 -11.10 8.17
N PHE A 18 0.29 -10.11 7.59
CA PHE A 18 -0.30 -8.97 8.29
C PHE A 18 -1.81 -9.10 8.54
N ALA A 19 -2.43 -10.23 8.21
CA ALA A 19 -3.88 -10.44 8.33
C ALA A 19 -4.42 -10.27 9.76
N HIS A 20 -3.55 -10.37 10.77
CA HIS A 20 -3.88 -10.23 12.19
C HIS A 20 -3.95 -8.77 12.67
N VAL A 21 -3.46 -7.82 11.87
CA VAL A 21 -3.39 -6.39 12.23
C VAL A 21 -4.78 -5.75 12.12
N GLN A 22 -5.14 -4.90 13.09
CA GLN A 22 -6.51 -4.37 13.22
C GLN A 22 -6.65 -2.84 13.04
N ASP A 23 -5.54 -2.11 13.16
CA ASP A 23 -5.52 -0.64 13.08
C ASP A 23 -4.18 -0.10 12.58
N ILE A 24 -4.15 1.20 12.28
CA ILE A 24 -2.99 1.86 11.68
C ILE A 24 -1.80 1.99 12.65
N GLU A 25 -2.05 1.97 13.97
CA GLU A 25 -0.97 2.03 14.96
C GLU A 25 -0.19 0.71 14.96
N GLN A 26 -0.90 -0.41 14.92
CA GLN A 26 -0.30 -1.74 14.77
C GLN A 26 0.45 -1.86 13.44
N VAL A 27 -0.12 -1.38 12.33
CA VAL A 27 0.58 -1.34 11.01
C VAL A 27 1.92 -0.63 11.13
N ARG A 28 1.95 0.56 11.75
CA ARG A 28 3.18 1.34 11.95
C ARG A 28 4.18 0.61 12.86
N ALA A 29 3.71 -0.15 13.84
CA ALA A 29 4.55 -0.94 14.73
C ALA A 29 5.20 -2.15 14.04
N MET A 30 4.70 -2.59 12.88
CA MET A 30 5.33 -3.66 12.10
C MET A 30 6.61 -3.21 11.39
N HIS A 31 6.87 -1.90 11.31
CA HIS A 31 8.03 -1.31 10.65
C HIS A 31 8.21 -1.66 9.16
N ASP A 32 7.20 -2.24 8.51
CA ASP A 32 7.15 -2.39 7.06
C ASP A 32 6.55 -1.12 6.44
N THR A 33 7.43 -0.33 5.81
CA THR A 33 7.05 0.95 5.22
C THR A 33 6.19 0.81 3.97
N LEU A 34 6.35 -0.26 3.19
CA LEU A 34 5.55 -0.48 2.00
C LEU A 34 4.13 -0.93 2.37
N PHE A 35 4.01 -1.83 3.33
CA PHE A 35 2.72 -2.20 3.89
C PHE A 35 2.02 -0.99 4.51
N THR A 36 2.74 -0.20 5.32
CA THR A 36 2.19 1.03 5.92
C THR A 36 1.67 2.00 4.87
N PHE A 37 2.44 2.22 3.81
CA PHE A 37 2.02 3.04 2.68
C PHE A 37 0.72 2.52 2.05
N LEU A 38 0.64 1.24 1.71
CA LEU A 38 -0.58 0.65 1.11
C LEU A 38 -1.80 0.80 2.01
N MET A 39 -1.65 0.62 3.31
CA MET A 39 -2.75 0.76 4.28
C MET A 39 -3.23 2.21 4.41
N ILE A 40 -2.34 3.20 4.27
CA ILE A 40 -2.69 4.62 4.24
C ILE A 40 -3.42 4.96 2.93
N GLU A 41 -2.89 4.53 1.79
CA GLU A 41 -3.46 4.84 0.47
C GLU A 41 -4.88 4.26 0.28
N LEU A 42 -5.21 3.18 1.01
CA LEU A 42 -6.52 2.56 0.99
C LEU A 42 -7.44 3.08 2.11
N SER A 43 -7.00 4.07 2.89
CA SER A 43 -7.77 4.63 3.99
C SER A 43 -8.80 5.67 3.51
N PRO A 44 -9.92 5.84 4.23
CA PRO A 44 -10.87 6.92 3.94
C PRO A 44 -10.25 8.32 4.05
N ASP A 45 -9.21 8.49 4.87
CA ASP A 45 -8.48 9.76 5.02
C ASP A 45 -7.78 10.20 3.71
N GLU A 46 -7.61 9.26 2.77
CA GLU A 46 -7.05 9.46 1.44
C GLU A 46 -8.14 9.48 0.34
N ASP A 47 -9.38 9.81 0.71
CA ASP A 47 -10.56 9.81 -0.16
C ASP A 47 -10.78 8.46 -0.90
N CYS A 48 -10.46 7.35 -0.21
CA CYS A 48 -10.57 5.99 -0.76
C CYS A 48 -11.84 5.27 -0.26
N ASP A 49 -12.99 5.74 -0.71
CA ASP A 49 -14.30 5.22 -0.26
C ASP A 49 -14.86 4.11 -1.14
N THR A 50 -14.46 4.06 -2.41
CA THR A 50 -15.01 3.11 -3.38
C THR A 50 -13.95 2.14 -3.90
N ARG A 51 -14.42 1.04 -4.52
CA ARG A 51 -13.54 0.11 -5.21
C ARG A 51 -12.79 0.79 -6.36
N GLU A 52 -13.43 1.74 -7.03
CA GLU A 52 -12.82 2.49 -8.13
C GLU A 52 -11.68 3.38 -7.59
N ASP A 53 -11.90 4.06 -6.47
CA ASP A 53 -10.87 4.86 -5.81
C ASP A 53 -9.69 4.01 -5.37
N ALA A 54 -9.95 2.87 -4.71
CA ALA A 54 -8.91 1.92 -4.30
C ALA A 54 -8.05 1.46 -5.49
N LEU A 55 -8.68 1.04 -6.59
CA LEU A 55 -7.97 0.59 -7.78
C LEU A 55 -7.22 1.73 -8.47
N ARG A 56 -7.81 2.93 -8.56
CA ARG A 56 -7.17 4.12 -9.13
C ARG A 56 -5.92 4.51 -8.33
N ARG A 57 -6.03 4.53 -7.00
CA ARG A 57 -4.93 4.85 -6.08
C ARG A 57 -3.81 3.83 -6.17
N LEU A 58 -4.12 2.53 -6.21
CA LEU A 58 -3.12 1.48 -6.43
C LEU A 58 -2.47 1.56 -7.81
N ALA A 59 -3.24 1.85 -8.87
CA ALA A 59 -2.69 2.04 -10.21
C ALA A 59 -1.72 3.24 -10.27
N MET A 60 -2.04 4.34 -9.60
CA MET A 60 -1.13 5.49 -9.47
C MET A 60 0.15 5.11 -8.72
N ALA A 61 0.05 4.38 -7.61
CA ALA A 61 1.21 3.90 -6.87
C ALA A 61 2.10 2.99 -7.72
N ILE A 62 1.51 2.06 -8.47
CA ILE A 62 2.23 1.19 -9.42
C ILE A 62 2.95 2.01 -10.49
N GLY A 63 2.28 2.98 -11.10
CA GLY A 63 2.89 3.85 -12.12
C GLY A 63 4.08 4.64 -11.56
N ASN A 64 3.92 5.26 -10.39
CA ASN A 64 5.01 5.97 -9.72
C ASN A 64 6.20 5.06 -9.40
N ILE A 65 5.95 3.84 -8.90
CA ILE A 65 7.00 2.85 -8.63
C ILE A 65 7.72 2.45 -9.92
N GLN A 66 6.99 2.20 -11.00
CA GLN A 66 7.56 1.86 -12.30
C GLN A 66 8.43 2.98 -12.88
N ASP A 67 8.01 4.25 -12.74
CA ASP A 67 8.80 5.39 -13.17
C ASP A 67 10.11 5.51 -12.39
N VAL A 68 10.07 5.27 -11.07
CA VAL A 68 11.27 5.22 -10.21
C VAL A 68 12.20 4.07 -10.62
N VAL A 69 11.66 2.87 -10.86
CA VAL A 69 12.43 1.71 -11.34
C VAL A 69 13.12 2.03 -12.66
N ALA A 70 12.37 2.54 -13.66
CA ALA A 70 12.92 2.90 -14.96
C ALA A 70 14.00 3.98 -14.87
N ARG A 71 13.92 4.87 -13.86
CA ARG A 71 14.97 5.85 -13.59
C ARG A 71 16.21 5.19 -13.00
N ILE A 72 16.05 4.29 -12.04
CA ILE A 72 17.16 3.56 -11.38
C ILE A 72 17.88 2.65 -12.38
N GLU A 73 17.18 1.93 -13.24
CA GLU A 73 17.78 1.05 -14.27
C GLU A 73 18.69 1.80 -15.25
N LYS A 74 18.40 3.08 -15.50
CA LYS A 74 19.22 3.95 -16.35
C LYS A 74 20.43 4.52 -15.64
N MET A 75 20.52 4.37 -14.32
CA MET A 75 21.70 4.78 -13.56
C MET A 75 22.83 3.80 -13.87
N GLN A 76 23.88 4.28 -14.53
CA GLN A 76 25.14 3.56 -14.55
C GLN A 76 25.72 3.63 -13.14
N THR A 77 25.75 2.49 -12.46
CA THR A 77 26.53 2.34 -11.24
C THR A 77 28.01 2.40 -11.63
N ALA A 78 28.78 3.25 -10.94
CA ALA A 78 30.21 3.39 -11.14
C ALA A 78 30.97 2.16 -10.62
#